data_AF-A0A1V5E7R0-F1
#
_entry.id   AF-A0A1V5E7R0-F1
#
_cell.length_a   1.000
_cell.length_b   1.000
_cell.length_c   1.000
_cell.angle_alpha   90.00
_cell.angle_beta   90.00
_cell.angle_gamma   90.00
#
_symmetry.space_group_name_H-M   'P 1'
#
loop_
_entity.id
_entity.type
_entity.pdbx_description
1 polymer ?
#
loop_
_entity_poly.entity_id
_entity_poly.type
_entity_poly.pdbx_seq_one_letter_code
_entity_poly.pdbx_strand_id
1 'polypeptide(L)' 'MIAPTVVAKGAGHIAAKIKEVALAHGVPIVENKPVAQLLYKMVDIDASVPENLYRAVAEILAFVYRLRQDRRW' A
#
# COMPACT_ATOMS: atom_id res chain seq x y z
N MET A 1 4.91 17.99 -3.86
CA MET A 1 4.11 16.88 -3.29
C MET A 1 5.09 15.79 -2.93
N ILE A 2 5.12 15.29 -1.68
CA ILE A 2 6.07 14.23 -1.28
C ILE A 2 5.52 12.90 -1.82
N ALA A 3 6.34 12.14 -2.54
CA ALA A 3 5.96 10.83 -3.06
C ALA A 3 5.75 9.83 -1.90
N PRO A 4 4.75 8.94 -1.96
CA PRO A 4 4.58 7.90 -0.95
C PRO A 4 5.82 7.01 -0.86
N THR A 5 6.11 6.51 0.34
CA THR A 5 7.27 5.65 0.62
C THR A 5 6.83 4.21 0.86
N VAL A 6 7.58 3.24 0.33
CA VAL A 6 7.37 1.82 0.62
C VAL A 6 8.05 1.47 1.94
N VAL A 7 7.28 1.30 3.01
CA VAL A 7 7.81 0.99 4.34
C VAL A 7 7.96 -0.51 4.62
N ALA A 8 7.32 -1.37 3.81
CA ALA A 8 7.41 -2.81 3.94
C ALA A 8 7.04 -3.48 2.60
N LYS A 9 7.72 -4.60 2.28
CA LYS A 9 7.38 -5.49 1.17
C LYS A 9 7.62 -6.95 1.56
N GLY A 10 6.86 -7.87 0.99
CA GLY A 10 6.99 -9.29 1.29
C GLY A 10 6.25 -10.18 0.31
N ALA A 11 6.62 -11.46 0.26
CA ALA A 11 5.94 -12.49 -0.51
C ALA A 11 5.68 -13.73 0.38
N GLY A 12 4.73 -14.57 -0.03
CA GLY A 12 4.39 -15.80 0.69
C GLY A 12 4.08 -15.55 2.17
N HIS A 13 4.80 -16.24 3.05
CA HIS A 13 4.61 -16.16 4.50
C HIS A 13 4.85 -14.75 5.06
N ILE A 14 5.81 -13.98 4.52
CA ILE A 14 6.06 -12.59 4.95
C ILE A 14 4.86 -11.71 4.60
N ALA A 15 4.31 -11.84 3.39
CA ALA A 15 3.11 -11.10 3.00
C ALA A 15 1.90 -11.46 3.87
N ALA A 16 1.76 -12.74 4.25
CA ALA A 16 0.73 -13.17 5.19
C ALA A 16 0.91 -12.49 6.56
N LYS A 17 2.14 -12.44 7.08
CA LYS A 17 2.43 -11.78 8.37
C LYS A 17 2.19 -10.28 8.34
N ILE A 18 2.55 -9.60 7.24
CA ILE A 18 2.25 -8.16 7.06
C ILE A 18 0.74 -7.91 7.15
N LYS A 19 -0.07 -8.73 6.48
CA LYS A 19 -1.54 -8.62 6.53
C LYS A 19 -2.09 -8.89 7.92
N GLU A 20 -1.58 -9.90 8.62
CA GLU A 20 -1.97 -10.23 10.00
C GLU A 20 -1.74 -9.03 10.93
N VAL A 21 -0.55 -8.42 10.88
CA VAL A 21 -0.21 -7.23 11.68
C VAL A 21 -1.08 -6.04 11.28
N ALA A 22 -1.29 -5.80 9.99
CA ALA A 22 -2.17 -4.72 9.52
C ALA A 22 -3.58 -4.86 10.07
N LEU A 23 -4.16 -6.06 10.07
CA LEU A 23 -5.47 -6.34 10.65
C LEU A 23 -5.50 -6.07 12.16
N ALA A 24 -4.50 -6.54 12.90
CA ALA A 24 -4.41 -6.36 14.35
C ALA A 24 -4.35 -4.87 14.76
N HIS A 25 -3.81 -4.01 13.90
CA HIS A 25 -3.70 -2.56 14.13
C HIS A 25 -4.76 -1.73 13.39
N GLY A 26 -5.76 -2.36 12.76
CA GLY A 26 -6.83 -1.65 12.04
C GLY A 26 -6.35 -0.88 10.81
N VAL A 27 -5.20 -1.26 10.23
CA VAL A 27 -4.70 -0.68 8.98
C VAL A 27 -5.49 -1.27 7.81
N PRO A 28 -6.15 -0.44 6.97
CA PRO A 28 -6.95 -0.94 5.86
C PRO A 28 -6.08 -1.66 4.82
N ILE A 29 -6.58 -2.80 4.33
CA ILE A 29 -5.92 -3.60 3.31
C ILE A 29 -6.68 -3.43 1.99
N VAL A 30 -5.96 -3.01 0.95
CA VAL A 30 -6.50 -2.87 -0.41
C VAL A 30 -5.84 -3.91 -1.29
N GLU A 31 -6.63 -4.81 -1.88
CA GLU A 31 -6.11 -5.81 -2.81
C GLU A 31 -5.99 -5.21 -4.22
N ASN A 32 -4.76 -5.07 -4.70
CA ASN A 32 -4.46 -4.73 -6.09
C ASN A 32 -3.21 -5.52 -6.54
N LYS A 33 -3.44 -6.69 -7.17
CA LYS A 33 -2.36 -7.61 -7.55
C LYS A 33 -1.32 -6.98 -8.48
N PRO A 34 -1.69 -6.29 -9.58
CA PRO A 34 -0.71 -5.65 -10.47
C PRO A 34 0.18 -4.64 -9.75
N VAL A 35 -0.40 -3.74 -8.95
CA VAL A 35 0.35 -2.69 -8.25
C VAL A 35 1.24 -3.28 -7.17
N ALA A 36 0.74 -4.26 -6.39
CA ALA A 36 1.53 -4.93 -5.37
C ALA A 36 2.74 -5.66 -5.97
N GLN A 37 2.57 -6.34 -7.11
CA GLN A 37 3.67 -7.01 -7.80
C GLN A 37 4.69 -6.02 -8.37
N LEU A 38 4.24 -4.89 -8.93
CA LEU A 38 5.13 -3.85 -9.44
C LEU A 38 5.94 -3.20 -8.31
N LEU A 39 5.30 -2.80 -7.22
CA LEU A 39 5.98 -2.23 -6.04
C LEU A 39 6.98 -3.21 -5.44
N TYR A 40 6.60 -4.49 -5.32
CA TYR A 40 7.50 -5.53 -4.81
C TYR A 40 8.77 -5.70 -5.67
N LYS A 41 8.62 -5.62 -7.00
CA LYS A 41 9.73 -5.83 -7.95
C LYS A 41 10.59 -4.59 -8.16
N MET A 42 10.00 -3.39 -8.14
CA MET A 42 10.66 -2.17 -8.63
C MET A 42 11.09 -1.20 -7.53
N VAL A 43 10.57 -1.33 -6.31
CA VAL A 43 10.77 -0.33 -5.26
C VAL A 43 11.36 -0.98 -4.02
N ASP A 44 12.41 -0.38 -3.48
CA ASP A 44 13.05 -0.81 -2.25
C ASP A 44 12.33 -0.29 -1.01
N ILE A 45 12.59 -0.96 0.11
CA ILE A 45 12.10 -0.48 1.40
C ILE A 45 12.76 0.87 1.68
N ASP A 46 11.97 1.79 2.23
CA ASP A 46 12.30 3.19 2.48
C ASP A 46 12.55 4.05 1.23
N ALA A 47 12.34 3.50 0.04
CA ALA A 47 12.35 4.25 -1.21
C ALA A 47 10.98 4.85 -1.54
N SER A 48 11.00 6.02 -2.18
CA SER A 48 9.80 6.63 -2.74
C SER A 48 9.28 5.85 -3.95
N VAL A 49 7.96 5.83 -4.10
CA VAL A 49 7.31 5.30 -5.31
C VAL A 49 7.83 6.05 -6.55
N PRO A 50 8.11 5.38 -7.67
CA PRO A 50 8.53 6.03 -8.90
C PRO A 50 7.34 6.64 -9.66
N GLU A 51 7.60 7.67 -10.48
CA GLU A 51 6.55 8.48 -11.12
C GLU A 51 5.59 7.66 -12.01
N ASN A 52 6.12 6.64 -12.69
CA ASN A 52 5.34 5.74 -13.53
C ASN A 52 4.28 4.94 -12.75
N LEU A 53 4.38 4.85 -11.42
CA LEU A 53 3.41 4.20 -10.55
C LEU A 53 2.50 5.19 -9.79
N TYR A 54 2.71 6.50 -9.93
CA TYR A 54 1.97 7.51 -9.18
C TYR A 54 0.47 7.43 -9.38
N ARG A 55 0.01 7.27 -10.63
CA ARG A 55 -1.43 7.17 -10.91
C ARG A 55 -2.07 6.01 -10.15
N ALA A 56 -1.46 4.83 -10.23
CA ALA A 56 -2.00 3.63 -9.60
C ALA A 56 -2.01 3.74 -8.06
N VAL A 57 -0.96 4.33 -7.48
CA VAL A 57 -0.89 4.57 -6.03
C VAL A 57 -1.88 5.67 -5.60
N ALA A 58 -2.06 6.73 -6.39
CA ALA A 58 -3.03 7.79 -6.11
C ALA A 58 -4.47 7.28 -6.09
N GLU A 59 -4.82 6.36 -6.99
CA GLU A 59 -6.15 5.71 -7.01
C GLU A 59 -6.40 4.91 -5.72
N ILE A 60 -5.39 4.19 -5.22
CA ILE A 60 -5.46 3.47 -3.94
C ILE A 60 -5.61 4.45 -2.76
N LEU A 61 -4.80 5.51 -2.74
CA LEU A 61 -4.89 6.54 -1.69
C LEU A 61 -6.27 7.21 -1.68
N ALA A 62 -6.80 7.57 -2.84
CA ALA A 62 -8.13 8.15 -2.96
C ALA A 62 -9.22 7.21 -2.42
N PHE A 63 -9.10 5.90 -2.68
CA PHE A 63 -10.00 4.90 -2.08
C PHE A 63 -9.89 4.85 -0.55
N VAL A 64 -8.67 4.81 -0.01
CA VAL A 64 -8.44 4.80 1.45
C VAL A 64 -8.98 6.07 2.11
N TYR A 65 -8.80 7.24 1.49
CA TYR A 65 -9.34 8.49 2.03
C TYR A 65 -10.86 8.53 2.04
N ARG A 66 -11.52 8.02 0.99
CA ARG A 66 -13.00 7.89 0.97
C ARG A 66 -13.48 6.94 2.07
N LEU A 67 -12.83 5.79 2.24
CA LEU A 67 -13.16 4.83 3.31
C LEU A 67 -13.03 5.46 4.71
N ARG A 68 -12.04 6.34 4.91
CA ARG A 68 -11.88 7.10 6.16
C ARG A 68 -12.94 8.19 6.33
N GLN A 69 -13.40 8.83 5.27
CA GLN A 69 -14.47 9.83 5.34
C GLN A 69 -15.85 9.21 5.62
N ASP A 70 -16.12 8.04 5.04
CA ASP A 70 -17.38 7.30 5.29
C ASP A 70 -17.44 6.72 6.71
N ARG A 71 -16.28 6.39 7.29
CA ARG A 71 -16.17 6.06 8.72
C ARG A 71 -16.03 7.36 9.51
N ARG A 72 -17.14 8.02 9.83
CA ARG A 72 -17.21 8.89 11.03
C ARG A 72 -16.97 7.98 12.25
N TRP A 73 -15.76 8.02 12.81
CA TRP A 73 -15.43 7.50 14.14
C TRP A 73 -15.83 8.56 15.17
#